data_AF-A0A972JAJ5-F1
#
_entry.id   AF-A0A972JAJ5-F1
#
_cell.length_a   1.000
_cell.length_b   1.000
_cell.length_c   1.000
_cell.angle_alpha   90.00
_cell.angle_beta   90.00
_cell.angle_gamma   90.00
#
_symmetry.space_group_name_H-M   'P 1'
#
loop_
_entity.id
_entity.type
_entity.pdbx_description
1 polymer ?
#
loop_
_entity_poly.entity_id
_entity_poly.type
_entity_poly.pdbx_seq_one_letter_code
_entity_poly.pdbx_strand_id
1 'polypeptide(L)'
;MTDYGYAIDPRPAELGGGWRLRLLENGEEVGGGVFPLSPYLSAFPATDEANEREMAEKAAYEDALAEASAWLATRPADEEPAFLDDEGPSDDLPTRITLPKS
;
A
#
# COMPACT_ATOMS: atom_id res chain seq x y z
N MET A 1 9.21 -6.34 -22.51
CA MET A 1 8.55 -6.44 -21.20
C MET A 1 9.48 -5.75 -20.22
N THR A 2 9.01 -4.66 -19.63
CA THR A 2 9.70 -4.00 -18.52
C THR A 2 9.53 -4.91 -17.31
N ASP A 3 10.63 -5.37 -16.72
CA ASP A 3 10.57 -6.15 -15.49
C ASP A 3 10.39 -5.19 -14.31
N TYR A 4 9.38 -5.42 -13.48
CA TYR A 4 9.14 -4.62 -12.28
C TYR A 4 9.30 -5.52 -11.06
N GLY A 5 10.16 -5.11 -10.14
CA GLY A 5 10.47 -5.85 -8.93
C GLY A 5 10.62 -4.93 -7.73
N TYR A 6 10.73 -5.52 -6.55
CA TYR A 6 11.04 -4.80 -5.34
C TYR A 6 11.96 -5.64 -4.45
N ALA A 7 12.72 -4.96 -3.60
CA ALA A 7 13.53 -5.57 -2.55
C ALA A 7 13.24 -4.87 -1.22
N ILE A 8 12.99 -5.67 -0.18
CA ILE A 8 12.80 -5.17 1.19
C ILE A 8 13.96 -5.71 2.01
N ASP A 9 14.85 -4.83 2.45
CA ASP A 9 16.03 -5.18 3.23
C ASP A 9 15.88 -4.76 4.69
N PRO A 10 16.27 -5.61 5.65
CA PRO A 10 16.27 -5.24 7.05
C PRO A 10 17.29 -4.13 7.31
N ARG A 11 16.88 -3.11 8.05
CA ARG A 11 17.73 -1.98 8.42
C ARG A 11 18.29 -2.21 9.83
N PRO A 12 19.59 -2.02 10.07
CA PRO A 12 20.17 -2.23 11.38
C PRO A 12 19.53 -1.32 12.44
N ALA A 13 19.31 -1.87 13.63
CA ALA A 13 18.70 -1.18 14.76
C ALA A 13 19.43 0.13 15.13
N GLU A 14 20.75 0.20 14.91
CA GLU A 14 21.57 1.39 15.18
C GLU A 14 21.18 2.61 14.35
N LEU A 15 20.50 2.42 13.21
CA LEU A 15 20.02 3.50 12.36
C LEU A 15 18.54 3.84 12.59
N GLY A 16 17.91 3.25 13.63
CA GLY A 16 16.47 3.36 13.91
C GLY A 16 15.67 2.10 13.55
N GLY A 17 16.37 1.03 13.14
CA GLY A 17 15.77 -0.26 12.77
C GLY A 17 14.85 -0.18 11.55
N GLY A 18 14.16 -1.30 11.31
CA GLY A 18 13.01 -1.36 10.41
C GLY A 18 13.37 -1.91 9.05
N TRP A 19 12.72 -1.39 8.03
CA TRP A 19 12.82 -1.93 6.68
C TRP A 19 13.11 -0.84 5.66
N ARG A 20 13.96 -1.16 4.70
CA ARG A 20 14.19 -0.33 3.52
C ARG A 20 13.56 -1.00 2.32
N LEU A 21 12.58 -0.32 1.72
CA LEU A 21 11.99 -0.70 0.45
C LEU A 21 12.79 -0.09 -0.70
N ARG A 22 13.12 -0.91 -1.68
CA ARG A 22 13.72 -0.52 -2.96
C ARG A 22 12.83 -1.02 -4.09
N LEU A 23 12.39 -0.11 -4.95
CA LEU A 23 11.57 -0.40 -6.12
C LEU A 23 12.48 -0.46 -7.34
N LEU A 24 12.43 -1.56 -8.07
CA LEU A 24 13.36 -1.89 -9.14
C LEU A 24 12.60 -1.97 -10.46
N GLU A 25 13.04 -1.21 -11.46
CA GLU A 25 12.54 -1.28 -12.84
C GLU A 25 13.69 -1.75 -13.75
N ASN A 26 13.55 -2.91 -14.37
CA ASN A 26 14.62 -3.62 -15.09
C ASN A 26 15.90 -3.79 -14.26
N GLY A 27 15.77 -3.95 -12.94
CA GLY A 27 16.90 -4.02 -12.01
C GLY A 27 17.54 -2.68 -11.64
N GLU A 28 17.01 -1.55 -12.13
CA GLU A 28 17.43 -0.21 -11.72
C GLU A 28 16.53 0.33 -10.60
N GLU A 29 17.12 0.87 -9.53
CA GLU A 29 16.35 1.48 -8.44
C GLU A 29 15.69 2.78 -8.93
N VAL A 30 14.37 2.73 -9.14
CA VAL A 30 13.57 3.87 -9.60
C VAL A 30 12.86 4.59 -8.46
N GLY A 31 12.81 3.98 -7.29
CA GLY A 31 12.17 4.55 -6.11
C GLY A 31 12.34 3.69 -4.86
N GLY A 32 11.79 4.14 -3.74
CA GLY A 32 11.87 3.41 -2.49
C GLY A 32 11.41 4.23 -1.30
N GLY A 33 11.39 3.57 -0.15
CA GLY A 33 10.95 4.13 1.12
C GLY A 33 11.74 3.56 2.29
N VAL A 34 11.80 4.29 3.39
CA VAL A 34 12.39 3.81 4.65
C VAL A 34 11.30 3.78 5.70
N PHE A 35 11.12 2.60 6.30
CA PHE A 35 10.11 2.31 7.30
C PHE A 35 10.82 2.03 8.62
N PRO A 36 11.11 3.07 9.43
CA PRO A 36 11.75 2.88 10.74
C PRO A 36 10.81 2.17 11.71
N LEU A 37 11.36 1.52 12.74
CA LEU A 37 10.55 0.90 13.80
C LEU A 37 10.02 1.92 14.80
N SER A 38 10.73 3.04 14.99
CA SER A 38 10.39 4.09 15.95
C SER A 38 8.90 4.52 15.98
N PRO A 39 8.21 4.72 14.84
CA PRO A 39 6.78 5.04 14.86
C PRO A 39 5.86 3.90 15.30
N TYR A 40 6.32 2.65 15.21
CA TYR A 40 5.56 1.46 15.60
C TYR A 40 5.89 0.97 17.02
N LEU A 41 7.08 1.31 17.52
CA LEU A 41 7.44 1.13 18.93
C LEU A 41 6.46 1.96 19.76
N SER A 42 5.72 1.31 20.65
CA SER A 42 4.61 1.87 21.43
C SER A 42 3.30 2.16 20.69
N ALA A 43 3.19 1.85 19.38
CA ALA A 43 1.92 2.02 18.64
C ALA A 43 0.88 0.95 18.98
N PHE A 44 1.34 -0.21 19.49
CA PHE A 44 0.50 -1.36 19.82
C PHE A 44 0.66 -1.74 21.29
N PRO A 45 -0.39 -2.30 21.93
CA PRO A 45 -0.27 -2.88 23.27
C PRO A 45 0.62 -4.13 23.19
N ALA A 46 1.88 -3.96 23.57
CA ALA A 46 2.82 -5.07 23.67
C ALA A 46 2.81 -5.69 25.07
N THR A 47 2.97 -7.01 25.14
CA THR A 47 3.07 -7.76 26.40
C THR A 47 4.46 -7.65 27.04
N ASP A 48 5.50 -7.42 26.23
CA ASP A 48 6.90 -7.24 26.60
C ASP A 48 7.65 -6.50 25.48
N GLU A 49 8.84 -5.96 25.75
CA GLU A 49 9.71 -5.28 24.77
C GLU A 49 10.07 -6.17 23.57
N ALA A 50 10.25 -7.48 23.77
CA ALA A 50 10.54 -8.40 22.66
C ALA A 50 9.34 -8.51 21.69
N ASN A 51 8.13 -8.64 22.24
CA ASN A 51 6.90 -8.67 21.47
C ASN A 51 6.63 -7.31 20.80
N GLU A 52 6.97 -6.19 21.46
CA GLU A 52 6.85 -4.86 20.87
C GLU A 52 7.71 -4.72 19.62
N ARG A 53 8.98 -5.14 19.69
CA ARG A 53 9.86 -5.11 18.52
C ARG A 53 9.36 -6.00 17.41
N GLU A 54 8.96 -7.24 17.70
CA GLU A 54 8.44 -8.15 16.69
C GLU A 54 7.20 -7.57 15.98
N MET A 55 6.26 -7.00 16.74
CA MET A 55 5.08 -6.34 16.16
C MET A 55 5.46 -5.10 15.34
N ALA A 56 6.38 -4.27 15.84
CA ALA A 56 6.87 -3.10 15.13
C ALA A 56 7.58 -3.49 13.81
N GLU A 57 8.39 -4.56 13.85
CA GLU A 57 9.08 -5.11 12.68
C GLU A 57 8.07 -5.63 11.67
N LYS A 58 7.07 -6.38 12.12
CA LYS A 58 6.01 -6.90 11.25
C LYS A 58 5.19 -5.75 10.63
N ALA A 59 4.76 -4.78 11.42
CA ALA A 59 4.00 -3.63 10.92
C ALA A 59 4.79 -2.81 9.90
N ALA A 60 6.05 -2.48 10.21
CA ALA A 60 6.92 -1.76 9.28
C ALA A 60 7.18 -2.56 7.99
N TYR A 61 7.25 -3.89 8.06
CA TYR A 61 7.36 -4.75 6.87
C TYR A 61 6.07 -4.73 6.05
N GLU A 62 4.91 -4.78 6.71
CA GLU A 62 3.60 -4.75 6.05
C GLU A 62 3.37 -3.42 5.33
N ASP A 63 3.71 -2.29 5.93
CA ASP A 63 3.66 -0.98 5.25
C ASP A 63 4.63 -0.91 4.06
N ALA A 64 5.85 -1.43 4.20
CA ALA A 64 6.80 -1.53 3.10
C ALA A 64 6.28 -2.39 1.94
N LEU A 65 5.65 -3.53 2.26
CA LEU A 65 5.06 -4.44 1.29
C LEU A 65 3.81 -3.83 0.62
N ALA A 66 2.99 -3.10 1.37
CA ALA A 66 1.82 -2.41 0.85
C ALA A 66 2.24 -1.35 -0.18
N GLU A 67 3.25 -0.53 0.13
CA GLU A 67 3.78 0.46 -0.81
C GLU A 67 4.42 -0.20 -2.04
N ALA A 68 5.16 -1.31 -1.85
CA ALA A 68 5.74 -2.08 -2.95
C ALA A 68 4.66 -2.65 -3.89
N SER A 69 3.62 -3.25 -3.31
CA SER A 69 2.53 -3.87 -4.05
C SER A 69 1.65 -2.83 -4.75
N ALA A 70 1.37 -1.69 -4.09
CA ALA A 70 0.70 -0.56 -4.71
C ALA A 70 1.51 -0.02 -5.89
N TRP A 71 2.82 0.14 -5.72
CA TRP A 71 3.70 0.57 -6.83
C TRP A 71 3.66 -0.41 -8.00
N LEU A 72 3.79 -1.71 -7.74
CA LEU A 72 3.67 -2.75 -8.77
C LEU A 72 2.30 -2.73 -9.46
N ALA A 73 1.21 -2.53 -8.72
CA ALA A 73 -0.15 -2.46 -9.27
C ALA A 73 -0.36 -1.23 -10.18
N THR A 74 0.41 -0.15 -10.01
CA THR A 74 0.41 0.98 -10.97
C THR A 74 1.19 0.69 -12.25
N ARG A 75 2.03 -0.35 -12.25
CA ARG A 75 2.76 -0.74 -13.47
C ARG A 75 1.81 -1.49 -14.39
N PRO A 76 1.99 -1.39 -15.72
CA PRO A 76 1.25 -2.19 -16.68
C PRO A 76 1.73 -3.65 -16.59
N ALA A 77 1.33 -4.35 -15.53
CA ALA A 77 1.29 -5.80 -15.53
C ALA A 77 0.04 -6.17 -16.33
N ASP A 78 0.28 -6.81 -17.47
CA ASP A 78 -0.73 -7.46 -18.28
C ASP A 78 -1.64 -8.31 -17.37
N GLU A 79 -2.93 -7.92 -17.30
CA GLU A 79 -4.09 -8.60 -16.68
C GLU A 79 -4.37 -8.43 -15.16
N GLU A 80 -5.32 -7.54 -14.84
CA GLU A 80 -6.68 -7.99 -14.44
C GLU A 80 -7.76 -7.07 -15.09
N PRO A 81 -8.51 -7.54 -16.10
CA PRO A 81 -9.78 -6.93 -16.48
C PRO A 81 -10.85 -7.33 -15.45
N ALA A 82 -10.97 -6.59 -14.33
CA ALA A 82 -12.06 -6.78 -13.37
C ALA A 82 -12.42 -5.51 -12.57
N PHE A 83 -12.44 -4.35 -13.21
CA PHE A 83 -13.46 -3.34 -12.87
C PHE A 83 -14.37 -3.19 -14.09
N LEU A 84 -15.11 -4.27 -14.36
CA LEU A 84 -16.35 -4.17 -15.10
C LEU A 84 -17.33 -3.42 -14.17
N ASP A 85 -17.92 -2.35 -14.71
CA ASP A 85 -18.94 -1.46 -14.13
C ASP A 85 -18.41 -0.54 -13.02
N ASP A 86 -18.12 0.75 -13.25
CA ASP A 86 -19.07 1.77 -13.68
C ASP A 86 -20.52 1.49 -13.24
N GLU A 87 -20.73 1.25 -11.94
CA GLU A 87 -22.03 1.54 -11.31
C GLU A 87 -21.88 2.68 -10.28
N GLY A 88 -21.48 3.84 -10.79
CA GLY A 88 -21.94 5.10 -10.24
C GLY A 88 -22.93 5.75 -11.20
N PRO A 89 -24.24 5.45 -11.11
CA PRO A 89 -25.21 6.48 -11.39
C PRO A 89 -26.19 6.58 -10.23
N SER A 90 -25.93 7.53 -9.33
CA SER A 90 -27.03 8.14 -8.58
C SER A 90 -26.74 9.62 -8.38
N ASP A 91 -26.50 10.30 -9.50
CA ASP A 91 -26.88 11.71 -9.66
C ASP A 91 -27.77 11.82 -10.90
N ASP A 92 -29.01 11.30 -10.79
CA ASP A 92 -30.14 11.76 -11.60
C ASP A 92 -31.39 11.71 -10.72
N LEU A 93 -31.59 12.78 -9.96
CA LEU A 93 -32.92 13.07 -9.41
C LEU A 93 -33.85 13.30 -10.61
N PRO A 94 -34.91 12.50 -10.82
CA PRO A 94 -35.81 12.74 -11.94
C PRO A 94 -36.48 14.10 -11.77
N THR A 95 -36.10 15.02 -12.64
CA THR A 95 -36.78 16.30 -12.82
C THR A 95 -38.21 16.03 -13.23
N ARG A 96 -39.15 16.33 -12.32
CA ARG A 96 -40.49 16.84 -12.64
C ARG A 96 -41.34 15.93 -13.56
N ILE A 97 -41.97 14.91 -12.99
CA ILE A 97 -43.20 14.36 -13.58
C ILE A 97 -44.30 15.41 -13.45
N THR A 98 -44.66 16.02 -14.58
CA THR A 98 -45.88 16.81 -14.72
C THR A 98 -47.08 15.88 -14.75
N LEU A 99 -47.94 15.98 -13.73
CA LEU A 99 -49.24 15.34 -13.64
C LEU A 99 -50.18 15.88 -14.75
N PRO A 100 -50.81 15.04 -15.60
CA PRO A 100 -51.93 15.48 -16.42
C PRO A 100 -53.22 15.58 -15.59
N LYS A 101 -53.95 16.68 -15.79
CA LYS A 101 -55.28 16.94 -15.20
C LYS A 101 -56.31 15.92 -15.66
N SER A 102 -57.07 15.39 -14.70
CA SER A 102 -58.46 14.95 -14.85
C SER A 102 -59.26 15.46 -13.66
#